data_AF-K6DL82-F1
#
_entry.id   AF-K6DL82-F1
#
_cell.length_a   1.000
_cell.length_b   1.000
_cell.length_c   1.000
_cell.angle_alpha   90.00
_cell.angle_beta   90.00
_cell.angle_gamma   90.00
#
_symmetry.space_group_name_H-M   'P 1'
#
loop_
_entity.id
_entity.type
_entity.pdbx_description
1 polymer ?
#
loop_
_entity_poly.entity_id
_entity_poly.type
_entity_poly.pdbx_seq_one_letter_code
_entity_poly.pdbx_strand_id
1 'polypeptide(L)' 'MNYKLLYTSRYGSQRKIVIFDFKRGMMIELTIDELEKEELDLKLRQYIIKMKDQIDSGYWDYPI' A
#
# COMPACT_ATOMS: atom_id res chain seq x y z
N MET A 1 -10.95 -2.71 -11.44
CA MET A 1 -10.04 -2.38 -10.32
C MET A 1 -8.68 -2.91 -10.70
N ASN A 2 -7.67 -2.05 -10.89
CA ASN A 2 -6.34 -2.46 -11.39
C ASN A 2 -5.31 -2.66 -10.27
N TYR A 3 -5.70 -2.39 -9.02
CA TYR A 3 -4.85 -2.56 -7.84
C TYR A 3 -5.56 -3.44 -6.82
N LYS A 4 -4.78 -4.26 -6.11
CA LYS A 4 -5.22 -4.99 -4.93
C LYS A 4 -4.15 -4.93 -3.86
N LEU A 5 -4.49 -4.36 -2.71
CA LEU A 5 -3.66 -4.47 -1.52
C LEU A 5 -3.61 -5.93 -1.09
N LEU A 6 -2.39 -6.45 -0.95
CA LEU A 6 -2.13 -7.84 -0.58
C LEU A 6 -2.00 -7.96 0.92
N TYR A 7 -1.05 -7.21 1.50
CA TYR A 7 -0.80 -7.17 2.92
C TYR A 7 -0.02 -5.90 3.30
N THR A 8 -0.01 -5.60 4.58
CA THR A 8 0.91 -4.65 5.20
C THR A 8 1.85 -5.39 6.14
N SER A 9 3.05 -4.85 6.35
CA SER A 9 3.98 -5.41 7.32
C SER A 9 4.74 -4.29 8.03
N ARG A 10 5.18 -4.55 9.25
CA ARG A 10 6.06 -3.63 9.97
C ARG A 10 7.51 -3.94 9.62
N TYR A 11 8.24 -2.90 9.24
CA TYR A 11 9.68 -2.94 9.04
C TYR A 11 10.31 -1.84 9.90
N GLY A 12 10.73 -2.21 11.10
CA GLY A 12 11.16 -1.24 12.12
C GLY A 12 10.00 -0.33 12.55
N SER A 13 10.21 0.99 12.45
CA SER A 13 9.18 2.01 12.74
C SER A 13 8.25 2.29 11.57
N GLN A 14 8.52 1.76 10.37
CA GLN A 14 7.74 2.03 9.17
C GLN A 14 6.77 0.89 8.86
N ARG A 15 5.60 1.25 8.32
CA ARG A 15 4.65 0.30 7.75
C ARG A 15 4.87 0.23 6.24
N LYS A 16 5.17 -0.97 5.76
CA LYS A 16 5.29 -1.31 4.35
C LYS A 16 3.93 -1.79 3.85
N ILE A 17 3.57 -1.34 2.65
CA ILE A 17 2.33 -1.65 1.97
C ILE A 17 2.69 -2.39 0.70
N VAL A 18 2.11 -3.57 0.49
CA VAL A 18 2.35 -4.39 -0.70
C VAL A 18 1.06 -4.49 -1.52
N ILE A 19 1.15 -4.10 -2.79
CA ILE A 19 0.01 -3.98 -3.70
C ILE A 19 0.33 -4.70 -5.00
N PHE A 20 -0.64 -5.42 -5.54
CA PHE A 20 -0.55 -5.98 -6.87
C PHE A 20 -1.17 -5.03 -7.91
N ASP A 21 -0.40 -4.66 -8.93
CA ASP A 21 -0.88 -3.94 -10.12
C ASP A 21 -1.22 -4.96 -11.22
N PHE A 22 -2.51 -5.19 -11.44
CA PHE A 22 -3.00 -6.10 -12.48
C PHE A 22 -2.75 -5.61 -13.90
N LYS A 23 -2.59 -4.29 -14.09
CA LYS A 23 -2.34 -3.73 -15.42
C LYS A 23 -0.91 -4.01 -15.87
N ARG A 24 0.04 -3.90 -14.93
CA ARG A 24 1.47 -4.14 -15.19
C ARG A 24 1.93 -5.56 -14.86
N GLY A 25 1.09 -6.33 -14.16
CA GLY A 25 1.41 -7.70 -13.74
C GLY A 25 2.56 -7.74 -12.73
N MET A 26 2.65 -6.73 -11.85
CA MET A 26 3.79 -6.58 -10.93
C MET A 26 3.35 -6.19 -9.52
N MET A 27 4.18 -6.53 -8.54
CA MET A 27 4.02 -6.06 -7.17
C MET A 27 4.67 -4.68 -7.02
N ILE A 28 3.98 -3.81 -6.28
CA ILE A 28 4.45 -2.50 -5.87
C ILE A 28 4.59 -2.54 -4.35
N GLU A 29 5.78 -2.21 -3.88
CA GLU A 29 6.11 -2.13 -2.47
C GLU A 29 6.45 -0.69 -2.13
N LEU A 30 5.78 -0.14 -1.13
CA LEU A 30 5.99 1.25 -0.72
C LEU A 30 5.73 1.41 0.77
N THR A 31 6.29 2.46 1.37
CA THR A 31 5.96 2.87 2.73
C THR A 31 4.84 3.92 2.73
N ILE A 32 4.21 4.14 3.89
CA ILE A 32 3.22 5.23 4.03
C ILE A 32 3.84 6.57 3.64
N ASP A 33 5.09 6.84 4.03
CA ASP A 33 5.78 8.10 3.73
C ASP A 33 5.99 8.30 2.21
N GLU A 34 6.11 7.21 1.45
CA GLU A 34 6.25 7.26 -0.01
C GLU A 34 4.95 7.63 -0.72
N LEU A 35 3.80 7.52 -0.07
CA LEU A 35 2.50 7.97 -0.63
C LEU A 35 2.44 9.50 -0.82
N GLU A 36 3.26 10.23 -0.07
CA GLU A 36 3.30 11.68 -0.11
C GLU A 36 4.23 12.20 -1.21
N LYS A 37 5.05 11.33 -1.81
CA LYS A 37 5.92 11.69 -2.93
C LYS A 37 5.11 11.89 -4.21
N GLU A 38 5.40 12.98 -4.93
CA GLU A 38 4.68 13.39 -6.16
C GLU A 38 4.79 12.38 -7.32
N GLU A 39 5.74 11.44 -7.26
CA GLU A 39 6.01 10.47 -8.32
C GLU A 39 5.04 9.27 -8.34
N LEU A 40 4.16 9.13 -7.36
CA LEU A 40 3.22 8.01 -7.30
C LEU A 40 2.03 8.22 -8.24
N ASP A 41 1.63 7.16 -8.95
CA ASP A 41 0.44 7.20 -9.80
C ASP A 41 -0.80 7.64 -9.00
N LEU A 42 -1.51 8.65 -9.53
CA LEU A 42 -2.64 9.28 -8.84
C LEU A 42 -3.77 8.30 -8.49
N LYS A 43 -3.99 7.26 -9.31
CA LYS A 43 -5.00 6.23 -9.03
C LYS A 43 -4.54 5.29 -7.91
N LEU A 44 -3.26 4.92 -7.88
CA LEU A 44 -2.68 4.14 -6.80
C LEU A 44 -2.79 4.89 -5.47
N ARG A 45 -2.45 6.19 -5.45
CA ARG A 45 -2.58 7.04 -4.26
C ARG A 45 -4.02 7.12 -3.76
N GLN A 46 -4.98 7.40 -4.65
CA GLN A 46 -6.41 7.42 -4.30
C GLN A 46 -6.91 6.07 -3.80
N TYR A 47 -6.42 4.96 -4.34
CA TYR A 47 -6.76 3.61 -3.88
C TYR A 47 -6.30 3.38 -2.44
N ILE A 48 -5.05 3.74 -2.13
CA ILE A 48 -4.46 3.53 -0.80
C ILE A 48 -5.09 4.46 0.24
N ILE A 49 -5.39 5.72 -0.12
CA ILE A 49 -6.09 6.67 0.78
C ILE A 49 -7.43 6.11 1.24
N LYS A 50 -8.20 5.45 0.37
CA LYS A 50 -9.47 4.80 0.75
C LYS A 50 -9.31 3.66 1.76
N MET A 51 -8.12 3.09 1.84
CA MET A 51 -7.80 1.99 2.75
C MET A 51 -7.00 2.46 3.97
N LYS A 52 -6.73 3.77 4.09
CA LYS A 52 -5.82 4.34 5.09
C LYS A 52 -6.22 3.94 6.51
N ASP A 53 -7.48 4.06 6.89
CA ASP A 53 -7.94 3.69 8.24
C ASP A 53 -7.73 2.20 8.55
N GLN A 54 -7.91 1.34 7.54
CA GLN A 54 -7.66 -0.11 7.68
C GLN A 54 -6.17 -0.43 7.76
N ILE A 55 -5.36 0.25 6.97
CA ILE A 55 -3.90 0.13 7.01
C ILE A 55 -3.38 0.60 8.38
N ASP A 56 -3.84 1.76 8.85
CA ASP A 56 -3.39 2.39 10.09
C ASP A 56 -3.76 1.54 11.31
N SER A 57 -4.96 0.96 11.32
CA SER A 57 -5.42 0.00 12.35
C SER A 57 -4.72 -1.37 12.31
N GLY A 58 -3.94 -1.66 11.27
CA GLY A 58 -3.28 -2.96 11.11
C GLY A 58 -4.21 -4.08 10.66
N TYR A 59 -5.40 -3.77 10.15
CA TYR A 59 -6.34 -4.77 9.62
C TYR A 59 -5.72 -5.66 8.53
N TRP A 60 -4.79 -5.09 7.77
CA TRP A 60 -4.07 -5.76 6.68
C TRP A 60 -2.68 -6.28 7.10
N ASP A 61 -2.29 -6.12 8.37
CA ASP A 61 -0.97 -6.53 8.83
C ASP A 61 -0.87 -8.06 8.72
N TYR A 62 0.16 -8.53 8.00
CA TYR A 62 0.44 -9.96 7.90
C TYR A 62 0.74 -10.49 9.31
N PRO A 63 -0.01 -11.50 9.80
CA PRO A 63 0.26 -12.07 11.12
C PRO A 63 1.64 -12.71 11.07
N ILE A 64 2.55 -12.16 11.88
CA ILE A 64 3.91 -12.66 12.09
C ILE A 64 3.84 -13.97 12.88
#